data_AF-A0A7Y4WK39-F1
#
_entry.id   AF-A0A7Y4WK39-F1
#
_cell.length_a   1.000
_cell.length_b   1.000
_cell.length_c   1.000
_cell.angle_alpha   90.00
_cell.angle_beta   90.00
_cell.angle_gamma   90.00
#
_symmetry.space_group_name_H-M   'P 1'
#
loop_
_entity.id
_entity.type
_entity.pdbx_description
1 polymer ?
#
loop_
_entity_poly.entity_id
_entity_poly.type
_entity_poly.pdbx_seq_one_letter_code
_entity_poly.pdbx_strand_id
1 'polypeptide(L)'
;MKIINFILAFFLIAFNSTSYSQSKRIQISITPTFEHQILHLDDSSFIRNDWNNLQIEVLKFYISNIQFLKSGKLVLEEKNSFHLIDAADKNTWNIVVENHENAIYDEVRYNLGINSSTNAAGALGGDLDPTKGMYWTWQSGYINFKLEGTSSVCKTRNNSFTFHLGGFLEPFYAIQFLSFFIKDQQQINLNLDIAQLLRRIELSKQNHIMSPSTDAVNLSKIVAESFKISEN
;
A
#
# COMPACT_ATOMS: atom_id res chain seq x y z
N MET A 1 -47.82 -72.96 2.46
CA MET A 1 -46.55 -72.58 1.81
C MET A 1 -46.51 -71.05 1.78
N LYS A 2 -45.35 -70.44 2.11
CA LYS A 2 -45.22 -69.13 2.76
C LYS A 2 -45.58 -67.91 1.87
N ILE A 3 -46.12 -66.89 2.53
CA ILE A 3 -46.45 -65.54 2.07
C ILE A 3 -45.18 -64.74 1.77
N ILE A 4 -45.14 -64.04 0.64
CA ILE A 4 -44.05 -63.13 0.22
C ILE A 4 -44.36 -61.74 0.79
N ASN A 5 -43.52 -61.26 1.71
CA ASN A 5 -43.61 -59.90 2.25
C ASN A 5 -42.65 -58.96 1.50
N PHE A 6 -43.25 -57.88 1.00
CA PHE A 6 -42.59 -56.67 0.48
C PHE A 6 -41.87 -55.96 1.63
N ILE A 7 -40.56 -55.68 1.48
CA ILE A 7 -39.86 -54.72 2.34
C ILE A 7 -39.18 -53.69 1.44
N LEU A 8 -39.78 -52.51 1.39
CA LEU A 8 -39.25 -51.32 0.75
C LEU A 8 -38.32 -50.62 1.76
N ALA A 9 -37.00 -50.73 1.57
CA ALA A 9 -36.01 -50.03 2.40
C ALA A 9 -35.79 -48.62 1.82
N PHE A 10 -36.32 -47.60 2.50
CA PHE A 10 -36.11 -46.20 2.16
C PHE A 10 -34.80 -45.72 2.79
N PHE A 11 -33.72 -45.66 2.01
CA PHE A 11 -32.43 -45.10 2.44
C PHE A 11 -32.50 -43.57 2.35
N LEU A 12 -32.74 -42.91 3.47
CA LEU A 12 -32.62 -41.46 3.62
C LEU A 12 -31.14 -41.09 3.72
N ILE A 13 -30.51 -40.78 2.58
CA ILE A 13 -29.18 -40.16 2.52
C ILE A 13 -29.37 -38.68 2.89
N ALA A 14 -29.02 -38.33 4.13
CA ALA A 14 -28.88 -36.95 4.54
C ALA A 14 -27.66 -36.34 3.81
N PHE A 15 -27.90 -35.70 2.68
CA PHE A 15 -26.94 -34.80 2.05
C PHE A 15 -26.74 -33.60 2.98
N ASN A 16 -25.71 -33.66 3.83
CA ASN A 16 -25.18 -32.46 4.47
C ASN A 16 -24.51 -31.62 3.38
N SER A 17 -25.29 -30.77 2.72
CA SER A 17 -24.74 -29.70 1.89
C SER A 17 -24.12 -28.67 2.82
N THR A 18 -22.85 -28.87 3.18
CA THR A 18 -22.01 -27.77 3.65
C THR A 18 -21.87 -26.81 2.48
N SER A 19 -22.73 -25.80 2.43
CA SER A 19 -22.60 -24.68 1.51
C SER A 19 -21.27 -24.00 1.79
N TYR A 20 -20.28 -24.26 0.94
CA TYR A 20 -19.09 -23.40 0.86
C TYR A 20 -19.59 -22.02 0.44
N SER A 21 -19.68 -21.08 1.39
CA SER A 21 -19.86 -19.68 1.05
C SER A 21 -18.62 -19.24 0.29
N GLN A 22 -18.78 -18.89 -1.00
CA GLN A 22 -17.70 -18.32 -1.78
C GLN A 22 -17.36 -16.97 -1.16
N SER A 23 -16.19 -16.89 -0.52
CA SER A 23 -15.74 -15.64 0.10
C SER A 23 -15.54 -14.60 -0.99
N LYS A 24 -16.16 -13.43 -0.83
CA LYS A 24 -15.95 -12.32 -1.75
C LYS A 24 -14.54 -11.76 -1.53
N ARG A 25 -13.85 -11.46 -2.62
CA ARG A 25 -12.52 -10.83 -2.57
C ARG A 25 -12.63 -9.37 -2.97
N ILE A 26 -11.92 -8.53 -2.25
CA ILE A 26 -11.77 -7.11 -2.53
C ILE A 26 -10.39 -6.94 -3.15
N GLN A 27 -10.34 -6.39 -4.35
CA GLN A 27 -9.09 -6.06 -5.03
C GLN A 27 -8.80 -4.58 -4.85
N ILE A 28 -7.68 -4.26 -4.21
CA ILE A 28 -7.15 -2.91 -4.13
C ILE A 28 -5.94 -2.84 -5.06
N SER A 29 -6.07 -2.07 -6.15
CA SER A 29 -5.00 -1.84 -7.10
C SER A 29 -4.39 -0.47 -6.86
N ILE A 30 -3.07 -0.41 -6.65
CA ILE A 30 -2.33 0.84 -6.42
C ILE A 30 -1.40 1.06 -7.60
N THR A 31 -1.62 2.13 -8.35
CA THR A 31 -0.84 2.44 -9.54
C THR A 31 -0.01 3.70 -9.30
N PRO A 32 1.33 3.59 -9.17
CA PRO A 32 2.21 4.74 -9.23
C PRO A 32 2.19 5.37 -10.62
N THR A 33 2.04 6.68 -10.68
CA THR A 33 2.04 7.45 -11.93
C THR A 33 2.93 8.68 -11.84
N PHE A 34 3.25 9.22 -13.01
CA PHE A 34 3.83 10.54 -13.17
C PHE A 34 3.02 11.28 -14.24
N GLU A 35 2.43 12.42 -13.89
CA GLU A 35 1.58 13.22 -14.81
C GLU A 35 0.49 12.40 -15.52
N HIS A 36 -0.23 11.56 -14.76
CA HIS A 36 -1.31 10.67 -15.23
C HIS A 36 -0.87 9.49 -16.11
N GLN A 37 0.43 9.27 -16.33
CA GLN A 37 0.95 8.07 -16.99
C GLN A 37 1.54 7.11 -15.96
N ILE A 38 1.46 5.80 -16.22
CA ILE A 38 2.09 4.79 -15.35
C ILE A 38 3.57 5.14 -15.20
N LEU A 39 4.06 5.14 -13.96
CA LEU A 39 5.46 5.41 -13.68
C LEU A 39 6.31 4.25 -14.21
N HIS A 40 7.31 4.58 -15.02
CA HIS A 40 8.37 3.66 -15.40
C HIS A 40 9.63 4.05 -14.64
N LEU A 41 10.31 3.11 -14.00
CA LEU A 41 11.61 3.41 -13.37
C LEU A 41 12.67 3.53 -14.47
N ASP A 42 13.69 4.33 -14.21
CA ASP A 42 14.87 4.52 -15.07
C ASP A 42 14.61 5.00 -16.51
N ASP A 43 13.41 5.53 -16.77
CA ASP A 43 13.02 6.01 -18.09
C ASP A 43 12.86 7.53 -18.09
N SER A 44 13.87 8.28 -18.53
CA SER A 44 13.74 9.74 -18.62
C SER A 44 12.79 10.20 -19.73
N SER A 45 12.25 9.31 -20.57
CA SER A 45 11.46 9.69 -21.76
C SER A 45 10.00 10.02 -21.44
N PHE A 46 9.43 9.50 -20.35
CA PHE A 46 8.08 9.85 -19.92
C PHE A 46 8.03 11.14 -19.09
N ILE A 47 9.17 11.53 -18.50
CA ILE A 47 9.31 12.78 -17.75
C ILE A 47 9.66 13.87 -18.75
N ARG A 48 8.71 14.77 -19.01
CA ARG A 48 8.87 15.87 -19.98
C ARG A 48 10.09 16.74 -19.65
N ASN A 49 10.68 17.35 -20.68
CA ASN A 49 11.92 18.14 -20.60
C ASN A 49 11.90 19.32 -19.59
N ASP A 50 10.73 19.71 -19.08
CA ASP A 50 10.53 20.74 -18.06
C ASP A 50 10.88 20.29 -16.64
N TRP A 51 11.18 19.01 -16.43
CA TRP A 51 11.52 18.45 -15.12
C TRP A 51 13.02 18.32 -14.85
N ASN A 52 13.87 19.05 -15.57
CA ASN A 52 15.32 19.12 -15.30
C ASN A 52 16.01 17.74 -15.35
N ASN A 53 15.77 16.96 -16.41
CA ASN A 53 16.30 15.60 -16.58
C ASN A 53 16.07 14.72 -15.35
N LEU A 54 14.86 14.81 -14.76
CA LEU A 54 14.47 13.97 -13.65
C LEU A 54 14.42 12.50 -14.10
N GLN A 55 14.95 11.62 -13.27
CA GLN A 55 14.82 10.17 -13.38
C GLN A 55 14.43 9.63 -12.00
N ILE A 56 13.48 8.69 -11.98
CA ILE A 56 13.08 7.97 -10.78
C ILE A 56 13.66 6.57 -10.87
N GLU A 57 14.50 6.22 -9.91
CA GLU A 57 15.27 4.97 -9.89
C GLU A 57 14.65 3.97 -8.91
N VAL A 58 14.13 4.45 -7.77
CA VAL A 58 13.49 3.61 -6.76
C VAL A 58 12.21 4.28 -6.27
N LEU A 59 11.13 3.51 -6.20
CA LEU A 59 9.91 3.89 -5.47
C LEU A 59 9.38 2.66 -4.74
N LYS A 60 9.34 2.73 -3.41
CA LYS A 60 8.77 1.69 -2.54
C LYS A 60 8.03 2.29 -1.36
N PHE A 61 6.95 1.69 -0.90
CA PHE A 61 6.22 2.17 0.27
C PHE A 61 5.34 1.09 0.90
N TYR A 62 5.05 1.27 2.19
CA TYR A 62 4.19 0.36 2.94
C TYR A 62 2.75 0.85 2.98
N ILE A 63 1.82 -0.07 2.73
CA ILE A 63 0.42 0.07 3.12
C ILE A 63 0.16 -0.93 4.25
N SER A 64 -0.45 -0.48 5.34
CA SER A 64 -0.81 -1.35 6.46
C SER A 64 -2.18 -1.00 7.04
N ASN A 65 -2.69 -1.87 7.91
CA ASN A 65 -3.93 -1.65 8.66
C ASN A 65 -5.13 -1.29 7.76
N ILE A 66 -5.36 -2.10 6.71
CA ILE A 66 -6.48 -1.90 5.79
C ILE A 66 -7.80 -2.20 6.53
N GLN A 67 -8.69 -1.21 6.52
CA GLN A 67 -9.97 -1.21 7.21
C GLN A 67 -11.07 -0.75 6.25
N PHE A 68 -12.25 -1.34 6.37
CA PHE A 68 -13.42 -0.95 5.61
C PHE A 68 -14.54 -0.54 6.55
N LEU A 69 -15.20 0.56 6.22
CA LEU A 69 -16.21 1.17 7.06
C LEU A 69 -17.52 1.35 6.32
N LYS A 70 -18.61 1.30 7.08
CA LYS A 70 -19.94 1.67 6.62
C LYS A 70 -20.44 2.84 7.43
N SER A 71 -20.62 3.99 6.78
CA SER A 71 -21.11 5.20 7.44
C SER A 71 -20.29 5.55 8.70
N GLY A 72 -18.96 5.45 8.57
CA GLY A 72 -17.99 5.73 9.63
C GLY A 72 -17.81 4.63 10.69
N LYS A 73 -18.51 3.50 10.59
CA LYS A 73 -18.34 2.36 11.50
C LYS A 73 -17.49 1.26 10.85
N LEU A 74 -16.49 0.75 11.57
CA LEU A 74 -15.67 -0.39 11.11
C LEU A 74 -16.55 -1.63 10.93
N VAL A 75 -16.46 -2.25 9.75
CA VAL A 75 -17.21 -3.47 9.40
C VAL A 75 -16.33 -4.62 8.92
N LEU A 76 -15.11 -4.32 8.46
CA LEU A 76 -14.12 -5.32 8.06
C LEU A 76 -12.72 -4.73 8.29
N GLU A 77 -11.81 -5.55 8.81
CA GLU A 77 -10.41 -5.21 9.02
C GLU A 77 -9.55 -6.39 8.57
N GLU A 78 -8.53 -6.11 7.77
CA GLU A 78 -7.58 -7.11 7.33
C GLU A 78 -6.62 -7.50 8.47
N LYS A 79 -6.51 -8.79 8.76
CA LYS A 79 -5.58 -9.31 9.78
C LYS A 79 -4.15 -9.37 9.22
N ASN A 80 -3.16 -9.02 10.03
CA ASN A 80 -1.74 -8.98 9.63
C ASN A 80 -1.51 -8.14 8.35
N SER A 81 -2.19 -7.01 8.26
CA SER A 81 -2.21 -6.12 7.10
C SER A 81 -0.88 -5.37 6.96
N PHE A 82 0.06 -5.94 6.21
CA PHE A 82 1.33 -5.33 5.85
C PHE A 82 1.64 -5.66 4.39
N HIS A 83 1.68 -4.64 3.55
CA HIS A 83 1.87 -4.76 2.11
C HIS A 83 3.00 -3.85 1.65
N LEU A 84 4.05 -4.40 1.08
CA LEU A 84 5.11 -3.61 0.43
C LEU A 84 4.73 -3.39 -1.03
N ILE A 85 4.51 -2.14 -1.42
CA ILE A 85 4.38 -1.77 -2.83
C ILE A 85 5.77 -1.38 -3.34
N ASP A 86 6.22 -2.08 -4.39
CA ASP A 86 7.48 -1.83 -5.08
C ASP A 86 7.19 -1.49 -6.54
N ALA A 87 7.55 -0.29 -6.99
CA ALA A 87 7.32 0.13 -8.37
C ALA A 87 8.07 -0.73 -9.39
N ALA A 88 9.15 -1.42 -8.98
CA ALA A 88 9.88 -2.36 -9.83
C ALA A 88 9.17 -3.72 -9.99
N ASP A 89 8.28 -4.09 -9.05
CA ASP A 89 7.54 -5.35 -9.08
C ASP A 89 6.02 -5.12 -9.10
N LYS A 90 5.44 -5.12 -10.30
CA LYS A 90 4.00 -4.92 -10.53
C LYS A 90 3.10 -5.94 -9.81
N ASN A 91 3.62 -7.10 -9.39
CA ASN A 91 2.82 -8.06 -8.62
C ASN A 91 2.45 -7.50 -7.25
N THR A 92 3.27 -6.60 -6.71
CA THR A 92 3.00 -5.93 -5.43
C THR A 92 1.91 -4.86 -5.53
N TRP A 93 1.52 -4.44 -6.73
CA TRP A 93 0.57 -3.34 -6.93
C TRP A 93 -0.88 -3.73 -6.64
N ASN A 94 -1.15 -5.02 -6.41
CA ASN A 94 -2.48 -5.53 -6.16
C ASN A 94 -2.53 -6.21 -4.79
N ILE A 95 -3.41 -5.70 -3.93
CA ILE A 95 -3.70 -6.27 -2.62
C ILE A 95 -5.06 -6.96 -2.70
N VAL A 96 -5.16 -8.16 -2.15
CA VAL A 96 -6.41 -8.91 -2.07
C VAL A 96 -6.82 -9.05 -0.61
N VAL A 97 -7.98 -8.49 -0.27
CA VAL A 97 -8.57 -8.65 1.07
C VAL A 97 -9.77 -9.57 1.00
N GLU A 98 -9.82 -10.55 1.90
CA GLU A 98 -10.93 -11.50 2.01
C GLU A 98 -12.10 -10.88 2.79
N ASN A 99 -13.31 -10.95 2.22
CA ASN A 99 -14.56 -10.50 2.82
C ASN A 99 -15.47 -11.71 3.11
N HIS A 100 -15.08 -12.51 4.09
CA HIS A 100 -15.79 -13.74 4.47
C HIS A 100 -17.22 -13.49 4.97
N GLU A 101 -17.46 -12.33 5.60
CA GLU A 101 -18.75 -11.99 6.22
C GLU A 101 -19.70 -11.26 5.26
N ASN A 102 -19.31 -11.06 4.00
CA ASN A 102 -20.06 -10.25 3.02
C ASN A 102 -20.40 -8.84 3.57
N ALA A 103 -19.46 -8.25 4.30
CA ALA A 103 -19.58 -6.90 4.83
C ALA A 103 -19.83 -5.90 3.68
N ILE A 104 -20.71 -4.94 3.93
CA ILE A 104 -21.04 -3.84 3.02
C ILE A 104 -20.37 -2.59 3.56
N TYR A 105 -19.65 -1.85 2.72
CA TYR A 105 -18.88 -0.66 3.12
C TYR A 105 -19.00 0.43 2.06
N ASP A 106 -18.72 1.66 2.47
CA ASP A 106 -18.67 2.86 1.61
C ASP A 106 -17.37 3.64 1.77
N GLU A 107 -16.46 3.17 2.62
CA GLU A 107 -15.18 3.82 2.90
C GLU A 107 -14.08 2.77 3.10
N VAL A 108 -12.89 3.03 2.57
CA VAL A 108 -11.65 2.29 2.86
C VAL A 108 -10.67 3.20 3.59
N ARG A 109 -10.04 2.69 4.64
CA ARG A 109 -8.97 3.32 5.40
C ARG A 109 -7.73 2.46 5.39
N TYR A 110 -6.56 3.09 5.40
CA TYR A 110 -5.30 2.41 5.57
C TYR A 110 -4.23 3.37 6.09
N ASN A 111 -3.15 2.80 6.59
CA ASN A 111 -1.95 3.53 6.94
C ASN A 111 -0.97 3.53 5.75
N LEU A 112 -0.38 4.68 5.45
CA LEU A 112 0.85 4.76 4.68
C LEU A 112 2.03 4.70 5.67
N GLY A 113 2.64 3.52 5.77
CA GLY A 113 3.69 3.21 6.73
C GLY A 113 3.31 2.15 7.78
N ILE A 114 4.22 1.92 8.72
CA ILE A 114 4.13 0.89 9.76
C ILE A 114 3.95 1.54 11.13
N ASN A 115 3.02 1.03 11.95
CA ASN A 115 2.70 1.60 13.26
C ASN A 115 3.84 1.39 14.29
N SER A 116 3.76 2.12 15.41
CA SER A 116 4.80 2.11 16.44
C SER A 116 4.97 0.76 17.14
N SER A 117 3.88 0.02 17.40
CA SER A 117 3.94 -1.29 18.05
C SER A 117 4.65 -2.34 17.18
N THR A 118 4.39 -2.35 15.86
CA THR A 118 5.07 -3.26 14.93
C THR A 118 6.54 -2.87 14.77
N ASN A 119 6.87 -1.58 14.70
CA ASN A 119 8.26 -1.14 14.71
C ASN A 119 9.00 -1.56 15.97
N ALA A 120 8.36 -1.43 17.14
CA ALA A 120 8.94 -1.80 18.43
C ALA A 120 9.18 -3.31 18.57
N ALA A 121 8.47 -4.15 17.81
CA ALA A 121 8.73 -5.59 17.71
C ALA A 121 10.02 -5.91 16.92
N GLY A 122 10.61 -4.93 16.24
CA GLY A 122 11.84 -5.07 15.47
C GLY A 122 11.61 -5.54 14.03
N ALA A 123 12.66 -6.14 13.46
CA ALA A 123 12.62 -6.71 12.12
C ALA A 123 11.72 -7.97 12.08
N LEU A 124 10.80 -8.00 11.13
CA LEU A 124 9.87 -9.11 10.90
C LEU A 124 10.11 -9.71 9.50
N GLY A 125 9.42 -10.80 9.18
CA GLY A 125 9.50 -11.45 7.86
C GLY A 125 8.45 -10.95 6.87
N GLY A 126 8.33 -11.65 5.73
CA GLY A 126 7.32 -11.36 4.72
C GLY A 126 7.56 -10.02 4.03
N ASP A 127 6.56 -9.16 3.97
CA ASP A 127 6.70 -7.81 3.41
C ASP A 127 7.54 -6.87 4.27
N LEU A 128 7.70 -7.20 5.54
CA LEU A 128 8.54 -6.48 6.49
C LEU A 128 9.98 -7.00 6.54
N ASP A 129 10.37 -7.94 5.67
CA ASP A 129 11.74 -8.46 5.66
C ASP A 129 12.77 -7.35 5.36
N PRO A 130 13.74 -7.09 6.26
CA PRO A 130 14.76 -6.06 6.06
C PRO A 130 15.57 -6.20 4.76
N THR A 131 15.68 -7.41 4.21
CA THR A 131 16.39 -7.67 2.94
C THR A 131 15.72 -6.97 1.75
N LYS A 132 14.44 -6.57 1.88
CA LYS A 132 13.71 -5.74 0.90
C LYS A 132 14.17 -4.28 0.89
N GLY A 133 15.08 -3.91 1.78
CA GLY A 133 15.73 -2.59 1.83
C GLY A 133 14.88 -1.50 2.47
N MET A 134 13.80 -1.86 3.17
CA MET A 134 12.83 -0.93 3.76
C MET A 134 12.91 -0.86 5.29
N TYR A 135 14.07 -1.23 5.85
CA TYR A 135 14.35 -1.15 7.29
C TYR A 135 15.73 -0.54 7.53
N TRP A 136 15.80 0.48 8.38
CA TRP A 136 17.07 1.05 8.83
C TRP A 136 17.64 0.24 9.98
N THR A 137 18.82 -0.34 9.79
CA THR A 137 19.50 -1.11 10.84
C THR A 137 20.17 -0.21 11.89
N TRP A 138 20.70 0.96 11.49
CA TRP A 138 21.45 1.85 12.38
C TRP A 138 20.58 2.61 13.40
N GLN A 139 19.32 2.91 13.05
CA GLN A 139 18.37 3.56 13.95
C GLN A 139 17.14 2.69 14.26
N SER A 140 17.14 1.43 13.79
CA SER A 140 16.08 0.42 13.96
C SER A 140 14.67 0.94 13.68
N GLY A 141 14.21 0.84 12.44
CA GLY A 141 12.83 1.18 12.10
C GLY A 141 12.53 1.06 10.62
N TYR A 142 11.25 0.86 10.30
CA TYR A 142 10.81 0.78 8.91
C TYR A 142 10.86 2.14 8.22
N ILE A 143 11.27 2.11 6.95
CA ILE A 143 11.11 3.22 6.01
C ILE A 143 9.69 3.09 5.46
N ASN A 144 8.80 4.03 5.79
CA ASN A 144 7.41 4.00 5.34
C ASN A 144 7.29 4.28 3.84
N PHE A 145 8.14 5.16 3.32
CA PHE A 145 8.19 5.56 1.91
C PHE A 145 9.64 5.81 1.48
N LYS A 146 10.04 5.25 0.34
CA LYS A 146 11.35 5.37 -0.26
C LYS A 146 11.22 5.87 -1.69
N LEU A 147 11.87 6.98 -1.99
CA LEU A 147 12.01 7.53 -3.34
C LEU A 147 13.47 7.92 -3.58
N GLU A 148 14.06 7.41 -4.65
CA GLU A 148 15.43 7.71 -5.07
C GLU A 148 15.44 8.02 -6.56
N GLY A 149 16.38 8.86 -6.97
CA GLY A 149 16.54 9.23 -8.37
C GLY A 149 17.58 10.30 -8.58
N THR A 150 17.59 10.85 -9.79
CA THR A 150 18.52 11.92 -10.18
C THR A 150 17.78 13.08 -10.83
N SER A 151 18.34 14.29 -10.71
CA SER A 151 17.84 15.48 -11.41
C SER A 151 18.95 16.51 -11.53
N SER A 152 19.08 17.16 -12.69
CA SER A 152 20.20 18.07 -12.97
C SER A 152 20.30 19.28 -12.03
N VAL A 153 19.23 19.60 -11.27
CA VAL A 153 19.22 20.66 -10.25
C VAL A 153 19.84 20.24 -8.91
N CYS A 154 20.00 18.95 -8.65
CA CYS A 154 20.65 18.44 -7.45
C CYS A 154 22.16 18.63 -7.54
N LYS A 155 22.77 19.31 -6.56
CA LYS A 155 24.24 19.55 -6.51
C LYS A 155 25.03 18.45 -5.78
N THR A 156 24.37 17.35 -5.47
CA THR A 156 24.94 16.14 -4.88
C THR A 156 25.79 15.38 -5.89
N ARG A 157 26.55 14.39 -5.43
CA ARG A 157 27.27 13.48 -6.31
C ARG A 157 26.27 12.79 -7.26
N ASN A 158 26.59 12.74 -8.55
CA ASN A 158 25.74 12.19 -9.61
C ASN A 158 24.34 12.82 -9.70
N ASN A 159 24.16 14.04 -9.18
CA ASN A 159 22.87 14.73 -9.21
C ASN A 159 21.74 13.94 -8.52
N SER A 160 22.07 13.10 -7.54
CA SER A 160 21.11 12.21 -6.88
C SER A 160 20.25 12.92 -5.83
N PHE A 161 19.02 12.46 -5.66
CA PHE A 161 18.23 12.75 -4.47
C PHE A 161 17.76 11.45 -3.81
N THR A 162 17.50 11.53 -2.51
CA THR A 162 17.12 10.38 -1.69
C THR A 162 16.11 10.82 -0.64
N PHE A 163 14.95 10.18 -0.61
CA PHE A 163 13.91 10.41 0.37
C PHE A 163 13.49 9.08 0.98
N HIS A 164 14.05 8.76 2.14
CA HIS A 164 13.64 7.65 2.98
C HIS A 164 12.87 8.23 4.17
N LEU A 165 11.56 8.13 4.12
CA LEU A 165 10.66 8.73 5.07
C LEU A 165 10.20 7.66 6.05
N GLY A 166 10.55 7.84 7.32
CA GLY A 166 10.25 6.91 8.38
C GLY A 166 10.36 7.59 9.73
N GLY A 167 10.09 6.84 10.78
CA GLY A 167 10.01 7.34 12.15
C GLY A 167 8.70 6.93 12.80
N PHE A 168 8.82 6.24 13.93
CA PHE A 168 7.71 5.61 14.64
C PHE A 168 7.62 6.07 16.11
N LEU A 169 8.48 7.00 16.53
CA LEU A 169 8.54 7.58 17.86
C LEU A 169 8.38 9.10 17.77
N GLU A 170 7.79 9.69 18.80
CA GLU A 170 7.77 11.14 18.98
C GLU A 170 9.21 11.69 19.10
N PRO A 171 9.50 12.88 18.54
CA PRO A 171 8.60 13.80 17.84
C PRO A 171 8.44 13.50 16.33
N PHE A 172 9.04 12.42 15.82
CA PHE A 172 9.16 12.13 14.39
C PHE A 172 8.26 10.97 13.96
N TYR A 173 6.98 11.04 14.30
CA TYR A 173 5.99 10.04 13.89
C TYR A 173 5.53 10.30 12.44
N ALA A 174 6.06 9.51 11.49
CA ALA A 174 5.96 9.80 10.06
C ALA A 174 4.88 8.98 9.32
N ILE A 175 4.18 8.07 9.99
CA ILE A 175 3.05 7.32 9.39
C ILE A 175 1.90 8.28 9.05
N GLN A 176 1.21 8.03 7.94
CA GLN A 176 0.01 8.79 7.57
C GLN A 176 -1.22 7.88 7.54
N PHE A 177 -2.39 8.46 7.74
CA PHE A 177 -3.67 7.76 7.77
C PHE A 177 -4.53 8.27 6.63
N LEU A 178 -4.88 7.39 5.70
CA LEU A 178 -5.65 7.74 4.51
C LEU A 178 -7.05 7.14 4.60
N SER A 179 -8.02 7.88 4.05
CA SER A 179 -9.42 7.48 3.95
C SER A 179 -9.97 7.89 2.60
N PHE A 180 -10.71 6.98 1.95
CA PHE A 180 -11.39 7.24 0.68
C PHE A 180 -12.80 6.67 0.72
N PHE A 181 -13.78 7.47 0.33
CA PHE A 181 -15.11 6.97 0.01
C PHE A 181 -15.08 6.22 -1.32
N ILE A 182 -15.74 5.07 -1.38
CA ILE A 182 -15.73 4.18 -2.55
C ILE A 182 -17.14 3.93 -3.06
N LYS A 183 -17.24 3.73 -4.38
CA LYS A 183 -18.50 3.37 -5.06
C LYS A 183 -18.54 1.88 -5.41
N ASP A 184 -17.43 1.37 -5.93
CA ASP A 184 -17.24 -0.05 -6.21
C ASP A 184 -16.65 -0.75 -4.97
N GLN A 185 -17.34 -1.78 -4.48
CA GLN A 185 -16.90 -2.54 -3.32
C GLN A 185 -15.90 -3.64 -3.70
N GLN A 186 -15.91 -4.14 -4.94
CA GLN A 186 -15.05 -5.26 -5.33
C GLN A 186 -13.69 -4.78 -5.86
N GLN A 187 -13.67 -3.66 -6.59
CA GLN A 187 -12.44 -3.12 -7.17
C GLN A 187 -12.22 -1.68 -6.72
N ILE A 188 -11.15 -1.46 -5.97
CA ILE A 188 -10.73 -0.16 -5.47
C ILE A 188 -9.42 0.21 -6.15
N ASN A 189 -9.46 1.22 -7.00
CA ASN A 189 -8.27 1.69 -7.71
C ASN A 189 -7.74 2.96 -7.04
N LEU A 190 -6.50 2.90 -6.58
CA LEU A 190 -5.76 4.00 -5.98
C LEU A 190 -4.63 4.41 -6.90
N ASN A 191 -4.38 5.70 -6.98
CA ASN A 191 -3.30 6.28 -7.75
C ASN A 191 -2.39 7.09 -6.86
N LEU A 192 -1.08 6.89 -6.98
CA LEU A 192 -0.05 7.72 -6.37
C LEU A 192 0.64 8.53 -7.46
N ASP A 193 0.40 9.84 -7.51
CA ASP A 193 1.01 10.72 -8.51
C ASP A 193 2.31 11.35 -7.99
N ILE A 194 3.45 10.80 -8.43
CA ILE A 194 4.79 11.26 -8.03
C ILE A 194 5.07 12.69 -8.53
N ALA A 195 4.45 13.12 -9.62
CA ALA A 195 4.60 14.50 -10.08
C ALA A 195 3.97 15.48 -9.06
N GLN A 196 2.83 15.16 -8.45
CA GLN A 196 2.21 16.00 -7.42
C GLN A 196 3.09 16.14 -6.18
N LEU A 197 3.75 15.06 -5.77
CA LEU A 197 4.74 15.07 -4.69
C LEU A 197 5.92 15.97 -5.05
N LEU A 198 6.58 15.72 -6.19
CA LEU A 198 7.83 16.40 -6.55
C LEU A 198 7.65 17.89 -6.89
N ARG A 199 6.47 18.32 -7.36
CA ARG A 199 6.16 19.76 -7.52
C ARG A 199 6.24 20.55 -6.20
N ARG A 200 6.15 19.85 -5.07
CA ARG A 200 6.18 20.46 -3.73
C ARG A 200 7.56 20.38 -3.06
N ILE A 201 8.56 19.88 -3.77
CA ILE A 201 9.94 19.79 -3.30
C ILE A 201 10.83 20.63 -4.21
N GLU A 202 11.56 21.58 -3.63
CA GLU A 202 12.64 22.25 -4.34
C GLU A 202 13.91 21.38 -4.24
N LEU A 203 14.10 20.47 -5.20
CA LEU A 203 15.19 19.47 -5.19
C LEU A 203 16.60 20.10 -5.10
N SER A 204 16.79 21.33 -5.57
CA SER A 204 18.06 22.04 -5.41
C SER A 204 18.40 22.38 -3.95
N LYS A 205 17.40 22.45 -3.07
CA LYS A 205 17.52 22.75 -1.63
C LYS A 205 17.31 21.52 -0.74
N GLN A 206 16.30 20.71 -1.05
CA GLN A 206 15.95 19.51 -0.30
C GLN A 206 16.03 18.30 -1.22
N ASN A 207 17.16 17.60 -1.18
CA ASN A 207 17.44 16.41 -2.01
C ASN A 207 17.84 15.19 -1.16
N HIS A 208 17.86 15.30 0.17
CA HIS A 208 18.32 14.21 1.00
C HIS A 208 17.58 14.15 2.34
N ILE A 209 16.87 13.06 2.57
CA ILE A 209 16.29 12.65 3.84
C ILE A 209 16.56 11.16 4.00
N MET A 210 17.31 10.77 5.03
CA MET A 210 17.68 9.37 5.30
C MET A 210 17.58 8.98 6.78
N SER A 211 16.78 9.72 7.55
CA SER A 211 16.50 9.45 8.96
C SER A 211 15.18 10.13 9.37
N PRO A 212 14.56 9.72 10.48
CA PRO A 212 13.44 10.47 11.04
C PRO A 212 13.84 11.91 11.34
N SER A 213 12.96 12.84 10.97
CA SER A 213 13.13 14.26 11.14
C SER A 213 11.79 14.98 10.93
N THR A 214 11.72 16.26 11.29
CA THR A 214 10.57 17.11 10.97
C THR A 214 10.30 17.13 9.45
N ASP A 215 11.36 17.14 8.64
CA ASP A 215 11.26 17.11 7.18
C ASP A 215 10.67 15.78 6.69
N ALA A 216 11.08 14.65 7.28
CA ALA A 216 10.52 13.34 6.95
C ALA A 216 9.01 13.31 7.24
N VAL A 217 8.58 13.82 8.40
CA VAL A 217 7.15 13.90 8.78
C VAL A 217 6.37 14.81 7.83
N ASN A 218 6.91 15.99 7.51
CA ASN A 218 6.26 16.93 6.61
C ASN A 218 6.13 16.36 5.19
N LEU A 219 7.19 15.73 4.68
CA LEU A 219 7.16 15.15 3.36
C LEU A 219 6.23 13.92 3.30
N SER A 220 6.17 13.10 4.36
CA SER A 220 5.18 12.01 4.45
C SER A 220 3.74 12.50 4.27
N LYS A 221 3.37 13.65 4.85
CA LYS A 221 2.03 14.25 4.65
C LYS A 221 1.79 14.58 3.18
N ILE A 222 2.78 15.15 2.50
CA ILE A 222 2.71 15.49 1.07
C ILE A 222 2.56 14.21 0.22
N VAL A 223 3.26 13.13 0.59
CA VAL A 223 3.08 11.83 -0.07
C VAL A 223 1.63 11.35 0.09
N ALA A 224 1.07 11.39 1.29
CA ALA A 224 -0.33 10.99 1.52
C ALA A 224 -1.33 11.83 0.71
N GLU A 225 -1.09 13.14 0.60
CA GLU A 225 -1.91 14.05 -0.23
C GLU A 225 -1.77 13.78 -1.74
N SER A 226 -0.76 13.03 -2.16
CA SER A 226 -0.54 12.64 -3.56
C SER A 226 -1.27 11.35 -3.96
N PHE A 227 -1.97 10.71 -3.02
CA PHE A 227 -2.86 9.58 -3.29
C PHE A 227 -4.26 10.06 -3.68
N LYS A 228 -4.87 9.41 -4.67
CA LYS A 228 -6.25 9.64 -5.10
C LYS A 228 -6.95 8.33 -5.39
N ILE A 229 -8.27 8.32 -5.26
CA ILE A 229 -9.09 7.26 -5.86
C ILE A 229 -9.18 7.50 -7.37
N SER A 230 -8.92 6.47 -8.14
CA SER A 230 -9.15 6.48 -9.59
C SER A 230 -10.57 5.98 -9.83
N GLU A 231 -11.41 6.83 -10.43
CA GLU A 231 -12.68 6.36 -10.97
C GLU A 231 -12.39 5.52 -12.23
N ASN A 232 -13.09 4.40 -12.37
CA ASN A 232 -13.10 3.60 -13.60
C ASN A 232 -13.75 4.37 -14.75
#